data_AF-A0A1D2QF33-F1
#
_entry.id   AF-A0A1D2QF33-F1
#
_cell.length_a   1.000
_cell.length_b   1.000
_cell.length_c   1.000
_cell.angle_alpha   90.00
_cell.angle_beta   90.00
_cell.angle_gamma   90.00
#
_symmetry.space_group_name_H-M   'P 1'
#
loop_
_entity.id
_entity.type
_entity.pdbx_description
1 polymer ?
#
loop_
_entity_poly.entity_id
_entity_poly.type
_entity_poly.pdbx_seq_one_letter_code
_entity_poly.pdbx_strand_id
1 'polypeptide(L)' 'MVSKRRLGASMIFLGLTFVGVFHAFAAIAFHTGLLSVAVGTVVGSLLCLVAVNVPAYLD' A
#
# COMPACT_ATOMS: atom_id res chain seq x y z
N MET A 1 21.18 -11.09 15.15
CA MET A 1 20.18 -11.92 14.43
C MET A 1 18.78 -11.45 14.81
N VAL A 2 17.98 -10.94 13.88
CA VAL A 2 16.58 -10.56 14.16
C VAL A 2 15.74 -11.83 14.24
N SER A 3 14.91 -11.97 15.28
CA SER A 3 14.05 -13.16 15.39
C SER A 3 12.97 -13.15 14.31
N LYS A 4 12.60 -14.33 13.80
CA LYS A 4 11.53 -14.47 12.78
C LYS A 4 10.22 -13.77 13.20
N ARG A 5 9.91 -13.78 14.50
CA ARG A 5 8.76 -13.07 15.08
C ARG A 5 8.85 -11.55 14.93
N ARG A 6 10.04 -10.96 15.17
CA ARG A 6 10.26 -9.52 15.01
C ARG A 6 10.18 -9.11 13.54
N LEU A 7 10.72 -9.94 12.63
CA LEU A 7 10.61 -9.70 11.19
C LEU A 7 9.16 -9.71 10.71
N GLY A 8 8.38 -10.72 11.11
CA GLY A 8 6.96 -10.81 10.76
C GLY A 8 6.15 -9.61 11.27
N ALA A 9 6.38 -9.19 12.52
CA ALA A 9 5.75 -7.99 13.06
C ALA A 9 6.10 -6.73 12.26
N SER A 10 7.38 -6.54 11.92
CA SER A 10 7.82 -5.40 11.09
C SER A 10 7.18 -5.40 9.71
N MET A 11 6.98 -6.56 9.07
CA MET A 11 6.28 -6.66 7.78
C MET A 11 4.80 -6.27 7.89
N ILE A 12 4.11 -6.68 8.97
CA ILE A 12 2.73 -6.27 9.22
C ILE A 12 2.64 -4.76 9.42
N PHE A 13 3.53 -4.17 10.23
CA PHE A 13 3.57 -2.71 10.42
C PHE A 13 3.87 -1.95 9.13
N LEU A 14 4.74 -2.49 8.27
CA LEU A 14 5.02 -1.92 6.97
C LEU A 14 3.78 -1.92 6.07
N GLY A 15 3.06 -3.05 6.01
CA GLY A 15 1.80 -3.17 5.28
C GLY A 15 0.72 -2.22 5.80
N LEU A 16 0.56 -2.11 7.12
CA LEU A 16 -0.38 -1.17 7.74
C LEU A 16 -0.02 0.29 7.43
N THR A 17 1.26 0.64 7.47
CA THR A 17 1.74 1.98 7.11
C THR A 17 1.43 2.30 5.66
N PHE A 18 1.68 1.35 4.75
CA PHE A 18 1.34 1.49 3.34
C PHE A 18 -0.15 1.79 3.15
N VAL A 19 -1.02 0.97 3.73
CA VAL A 19 -2.49 1.15 3.62
C VAL A 19 -2.91 2.51 4.21
N GLY A 20 -2.39 2.87 5.39
CA GLY A 20 -2.74 4.13 6.06
C GLY A 20 -2.35 5.36 5.24
N VAL A 21 -1.16 5.38 4.65
CA VAL A 21 -0.67 6.49 3.82
C VAL A 21 -1.56 6.69 2.60
N PHE A 22 -1.77 5.64 1.79
CA PHE A 22 -2.57 5.75 0.58
C PHE A 22 -4.05 6.06 0.88
N HIS A 23 -4.59 5.55 1.98
CA HIS A 23 -5.92 5.92 2.45
C HIS A 23 -6.02 7.41 2.79
N ALA A 24 -5.06 7.96 3.52
CA ALA A 24 -5.03 9.39 3.85
C ALA A 24 -4.96 10.26 2.59
N PHE A 25 -4.09 9.92 1.64
CA PHE A 25 -4.01 10.63 0.35
C PHE A 25 -5.32 10.56 -0.44
N ALA A 26 -5.93 9.37 -0.54
CA ALA A 26 -7.20 9.20 -1.23
C ALA A 26 -8.33 10.00 -0.56
N ALA A 27 -8.41 9.97 0.77
CA ALA A 27 -9.40 10.72 1.54
C ALA A 27 -9.27 12.23 1.31
N ILE A 28 -8.05 12.78 1.35
CA ILE A 28 -7.79 14.19 1.06
C ILE A 28 -8.17 14.53 -0.39
N ALA A 29 -7.80 13.69 -1.35
CA ALA A 29 -8.11 13.92 -2.76
C ALA A 29 -9.63 13.90 -3.03
N PHE A 30 -10.37 12.96 -2.44
CA PHE A 30 -11.84 12.94 -2.53
C PHE A 30 -12.47 14.14 -1.84
N HIS A 31 -11.99 14.51 -0.65
CA HIS A 31 -12.51 15.65 0.10
C HIS A 31 -12.31 16.99 -0.63
N THR A 32 -11.21 17.14 -1.36
CA THR A 32 -10.86 18.35 -2.11
C THR A 32 -11.44 18.40 -3.53
N GLY A 33 -12.21 17.39 -3.95
CA GLY A 33 -12.78 17.31 -5.30
C GLY A 33 -11.79 16.90 -6.40
N LEU A 34 -10.60 16.44 -6.04
CA LEU A 34 -9.55 15.98 -6.97
C LEU A 34 -9.79 14.52 -7.39
N LEU A 35 -10.90 14.26 -8.08
CA LEU A 35 -11.33 12.90 -8.42
C LEU A 35 -10.27 12.12 -9.21
N SER A 36 -9.63 12.73 -10.21
CA SER A 36 -8.57 12.06 -11.00
C SER A 36 -7.36 11.67 -10.15
N VAL A 37 -6.98 12.49 -9.17
CA VAL A 37 -5.88 12.20 -8.24
C VAL A 37 -6.28 11.08 -7.29
N ALA A 38 -7.51 11.10 -6.78
CA ALA A 38 -8.03 10.05 -5.92
C ALA A 38 -8.04 8.69 -6.64
N VAL A 39 -8.56 8.66 -7.88
CA VAL A 39 -8.56 7.46 -8.73
C VAL A 39 -7.14 6.99 -9.00
N GLY A 40 -6.23 7.89 -9.39
CA GLY A 40 -4.82 7.56 -9.61
C GLY A 40 -4.13 6.98 -8.38
N THR A 41 -4.46 7.50 -7.18
CA THR A 41 -3.91 7.02 -5.90
C THR A 41 -4.41 5.60 -5.58
N VAL A 42 -5.71 5.35 -5.76
CA VAL A 42 -6.31 4.02 -5.53
C VAL A 42 -5.78 3.00 -6.54
N VAL A 43 -5.82 3.33 -7.83
CA VAL A 43 -5.34 2.42 -8.90
C VAL A 43 -3.84 2.20 -8.78
N GLY A 44 -3.06 3.25 -8.55
CA GLY A 44 -1.61 3.16 -8.41
C GLY A 44 -1.18 2.33 -7.20
N SER A 45 -1.83 2.49 -6.06
CA SER A 45 -1.55 1.67 -4.87
C SER A 45 -1.88 0.18 -5.09
N LEU A 46 -3.00 -0.12 -5.75
CA LEU A 46 -3.36 -1.48 -6.15
C LEU A 46 -2.32 -2.08 -7.10
N LEU A 47 -1.89 -1.34 -8.13
CA LEU A 47 -0.88 -1.79 -9.07
C LEU A 47 0.48 -2.01 -8.39
N CYS A 48 0.86 -1.16 -7.43
CA CYS A 48 2.05 -1.37 -6.61
C CYS A 48 1.97 -2.69 -5.84
N LEU A 49 0.83 -2.98 -5.20
CA LEU A 49 0.61 -4.24 -4.48
C LEU A 49 0.70 -5.44 -5.44
N VAL A 50 0.07 -5.36 -6.61
CA VAL A 50 0.18 -6.43 -7.61
C VAL A 50 1.64 -6.61 -8.01
N ALA A 51 2.33 -5.54 -8.41
CA ALA A 51 3.70 -5.58 -8.90
C ALA A 51 4.69 -6.21 -7.90
N VAL A 52 4.59 -5.90 -6.60
CA VAL A 52 5.47 -6.52 -5.59
C VAL A 52 5.15 -7.98 -5.33
N ASN A 53 3.94 -8.44 -5.67
CA ASN A 53 3.53 -9.83 -5.50
C ASN A 53 3.66 -10.65 -6.79
N VAL A 54 3.80 -10.04 -7.98
CA VAL A 54 3.97 -10.73 -9.28
C VAL A 54 5.06 -11.81 -9.24
N PRO A 55 6.28 -11.58 -8.69
CA PRO A 55 7.31 -12.61 -8.63
C PRO A 55 6.85 -13.87 -7.90
N ALA A 56 6.05 -13.75 -6.84
CA ALA A 56 5.54 -14.89 -6.08
C ALA A 56 4.51 -15.74 -6.84
N TYR A 57 4.02 -15.28 -7.99
CA TYR A 57 3.10 -16.01 -8.87
C TYR A 57 3.77 -16.53 -10.15
N LEU A 58 5.04 -16.19 -10.39
CA LEU A 58 5.80 -16.59 -11.58
C LEU A 58 6.85 -17.69 -11.27
N ASP A 59 7.01 -18.03 -9.99
CA ASP A 59 7.78 -19.18 -9.48
C ASP A 59 6.87 -20.40 -9.29
#